data_AF-A0AAD8P3R3-F1
#
_entry.id   AF-A0AAD8P3R3-F1
#
_cell.length_a   1.000
_cell.length_b   1.000
_cell.length_c   1.000
_cell.angle_alpha   90.00
_cell.angle_beta   90.00
_cell.angle_gamma   90.00
#
_symmetry.space_group_name_H-M   'P 1'
#
loop_
_entity.id
_entity.type
_entity.pdbx_description
1 polymer ?
#
loop_
_entity_poly.entity_id
_entity_poly.type
_entity_poly.pdbx_seq_one_letter_code
_entity_poly.pdbx_strand_id
1 'polypeptide(L)'
;MLIQSMSNDLPESMQGVTGDQVARITLKVRDMDGIEVRYRVKRSTPLKKLMIAYCNRQSIVFNATVFLFNGAHVQACQTPDELQMEEGDGMDAIPRRLEELRLYLDQLIAGYLVLKEKLIKLRKDAEELRKELTRLTQKQIRLQKIQRN
;
A
#
# COMPACT_ATOMS: atom_id res chain seq x y z
N MET A 1 -36.44 23.35 8.24
CA MET A 1 -36.88 22.55 7.09
C MET A 1 -36.22 21.19 7.22
N LEU A 2 -37.05 20.16 7.43
CA LEU A 2 -36.66 18.76 7.54
C LEU A 2 -37.07 18.07 6.21
N ILE A 3 -36.36 16.99 5.87
CA ILE A 3 -36.61 15.99 4.81
C ILE A 3 -36.25 16.53 3.39
N GLN A 4 -35.36 15.92 2.59
CA GLN A 4 -35.52 14.58 2.03
C GLN A 4 -34.20 13.94 1.55
N SER A 5 -34.00 12.71 2.03
CA SER A 5 -33.35 11.58 1.39
C SER A 5 -33.12 11.71 -0.12
N MET A 6 -31.85 11.80 -0.54
CA MET A 6 -31.44 11.40 -1.88
C MET A 6 -31.13 9.90 -1.84
N SER A 7 -32.16 9.13 -2.19
CA SER A 7 -32.06 7.74 -2.62
C SER A 7 -30.97 7.62 -3.68
N ASN A 8 -29.89 6.92 -3.34
CA ASN A 8 -28.97 6.42 -4.35
C ASN A 8 -29.41 4.99 -4.65
N ASP A 9 -30.45 4.89 -5.47
CA ASP A 9 -30.83 3.64 -6.08
C ASP A 9 -29.65 3.16 -6.93
N LEU A 10 -28.93 2.16 -6.42
CA LEU A 10 -28.11 1.32 -7.27
C LEU A 10 -29.05 0.77 -8.35
N PRO A 11 -28.70 0.85 -9.65
CA PRO A 11 -29.39 0.05 -10.63
C PRO A 11 -29.02 -1.42 -10.36
N GLU A 12 -29.83 -2.09 -9.55
CA GLU A 12 -30.03 -3.54 -9.61
C GLU A 12 -30.70 -3.85 -10.95
N SER A 13 -29.90 -4.16 -11.96
CA SER A 13 -30.34 -5.03 -13.06
C SER A 13 -29.15 -5.69 -13.72
N MET A 14 -29.02 -6.99 -13.47
CA MET A 14 -29.14 -8.02 -14.51
C MET A 14 -28.79 -9.36 -13.85
N GLN A 15 -29.81 -10.03 -13.31
CA GLN A 15 -29.81 -11.47 -13.16
C GLN A 15 -29.71 -12.10 -14.55
N GLY A 16 -28.69 -12.93 -14.73
CA GLY A 16 -28.54 -13.86 -15.84
C GLY A 16 -27.67 -14.99 -15.35
N VAL A 17 -28.30 -16.04 -14.81
CA VAL A 17 -27.63 -17.29 -14.47
C VAL A 17 -27.36 -18.03 -15.77
N THR A 18 -26.15 -17.92 -16.33
CA THR A 18 -25.62 -18.79 -17.39
C THR A 18 -24.12 -18.52 -17.58
N GLY A 19 -23.25 -19.50 -17.29
CA GLY A 19 -21.88 -19.69 -17.82
C GLY A 19 -20.78 -18.60 -17.69
N ASP A 20 -21.11 -17.34 -17.42
CA ASP A 20 -20.24 -16.15 -17.62
C ASP A 20 -19.71 -15.56 -16.30
N GLN A 21 -19.79 -16.34 -15.21
CA GLN A 21 -19.26 -15.95 -13.89
C GLN A 21 -17.74 -16.13 -13.78
N VAL A 22 -17.16 -17.04 -14.57
CA VAL A 22 -15.70 -17.33 -14.54
C VAL A 22 -14.87 -16.17 -15.08
N ALA A 23 -15.46 -15.28 -15.89
CA ALA A 23 -14.77 -14.16 -16.53
C ALA A 23 -14.90 -12.81 -15.78
N ARG A 24 -15.61 -12.78 -14.65
CA ARG A 24 -15.77 -11.57 -13.83
C ARG A 24 -14.95 -11.68 -12.55
N ILE A 25 -14.27 -10.60 -12.20
CA ILE A 25 -13.53 -10.48 -10.94
C ILE A 25 -14.05 -9.31 -10.10
N THR A 26 -13.91 -9.43 -8.78
CA THR A 26 -14.17 -8.36 -7.84
C THR A 26 -12.87 -7.61 -7.55
N LEU A 27 -12.86 -6.32 -7.85
CA LEU A 27 -11.76 -5.41 -7.53
C LEU A 27 -12.18 -4.44 -6.42
N LYS A 28 -11.22 -4.04 -5.60
CA LYS A 28 -11.38 -3.06 -4.53
C LYS A 28 -10.69 -1.77 -4.95
N VAL A 29 -11.33 -0.63 -4.70
CA VAL A 29 -10.69 0.68 -4.82
C VAL A 29 -10.66 1.29 -3.44
N ARG A 30 -9.46 1.60 -2.94
CA ARG A 30 -9.25 2.24 -1.64
C ARG A 30 -8.86 3.70 -1.83
N ASP A 31 -9.50 4.56 -1.05
CA ASP A 31 -9.08 5.96 -0.91
C ASP A 31 -7.99 6.12 0.16
N MET A 32 -7.39 7.31 0.23
CA MET A 32 -6.41 7.67 1.26
C MET A 32 -6.97 7.59 2.69
N ASP A 33 -8.28 7.80 2.84
CA ASP A 33 -8.98 7.71 4.13
C ASP A 33 -9.30 6.26 4.54
N GLY A 34 -8.87 5.27 3.76
CA GLY A 34 -9.12 3.85 4.03
C GLY A 34 -10.54 3.40 3.64
N ILE A 35 -11.31 4.24 2.96
CA ILE A 35 -12.63 3.89 2.43
C ILE A 35 -12.44 2.95 1.24
N GLU A 36 -12.99 1.74 1.34
CA GLU A 36 -12.94 0.71 0.30
C GLU A 36 -14.28 0.61 -0.44
N VAL A 37 -14.22 0.68 -1.77
CA VAL A 37 -15.37 0.44 -2.65
C VAL A 37 -15.09 -0.77 -3.53
N ARG A 38 -16.01 -1.73 -3.53
CA ARG A 38 -15.92 -2.97 -4.32
C ARG A 38 -16.67 -2.85 -5.64
N TYR A 39 -16.04 -3.30 -6.72
CA TYR A 39 -16.59 -3.31 -8.08
C TYR A 39 -16.43 -4.70 -8.68
N ARG A 40 -17.48 -5.20 -9.34
CA ARG A 40 -17.43 -6.44 -10.11
C ARG A 40 -17.29 -6.14 -11.59
N VAL A 41 -16.16 -6.51 -12.19
CA VAL A 41 -15.82 -6.19 -13.59
C VAL A 41 -15.46 -7.44 -14.37
N LYS A 42 -15.65 -7.43 -15.70
CA LYS A 42 -15.13 -8.50 -16.57
C LYS A 42 -13.63 -8.31 -16.79
N ARG A 43 -12.87 -9.40 -16.83
CA ARG A 43 -11.40 -9.38 -17.01
C ARG A 43 -10.95 -8.77 -18.35
N SER A 44 -11.81 -8.83 -19.37
CA SER A 44 -11.57 -8.27 -20.71
C SER A 44 -12.06 -6.83 -20.90
N THR A 45 -12.69 -6.21 -19.90
CA THR A 45 -13.26 -4.86 -20.03
C THR A 45 -12.26 -3.80 -19.55
N PRO A 46 -12.10 -2.68 -20.28
CA PRO A 46 -11.23 -1.58 -19.84
C PRO A 46 -11.64 -1.00 -18.49
N LEU A 47 -10.63 -0.68 -17.66
CA LEU A 47 -10.82 -0.16 -16.30
C LEU A 47 -11.42 1.26 -16.26
N LYS A 48 -11.46 1.98 -17.39
CA LYS A 48 -12.08 3.32 -17.53
C LYS A 48 -13.46 3.42 -16.88
N LYS A 49 -14.33 2.43 -17.07
CA LYS A 49 -15.70 2.46 -16.53
C LYS A 49 -15.71 2.44 -15.01
N LEU A 50 -14.87 1.60 -14.41
CA LEU A 50 -14.71 1.51 -12.96
C LEU A 50 -14.16 2.82 -12.39
N MET A 51 -13.13 3.39 -13.02
CA MET A 51 -12.51 4.64 -12.57
C MET A 51 -13.50 5.81 -12.63
N ILE A 52 -14.25 5.94 -13.73
CA ILE A 52 -15.28 7.00 -13.86
C ILE A 52 -16.40 6.80 -12.82
N ALA A 53 -16.85 5.56 -12.60
CA ALA A 53 -17.87 5.26 -11.60
C ALA A 53 -17.38 5.61 -10.17
N TYR A 54 -16.10 5.39 -9.88
CA TYR A 54 -15.49 5.79 -8.62
C TYR A 54 -15.42 7.32 -8.48
N CYS A 55 -14.91 8.03 -9.50
CA CYS A 55 -14.84 9.49 -9.51
C CYS A 55 -16.23 10.12 -9.33
N ASN A 56 -17.25 9.61 -10.02
CA ASN A 56 -18.63 10.09 -9.87
C ASN A 56 -19.17 9.84 -8.45
N ARG A 57 -18.89 8.67 -7.86
CA ARG A 57 -19.34 8.32 -6.51
C ARG A 57 -18.70 9.21 -5.44
N GLN A 58 -17.42 9.53 -5.58
CA GLN A 58 -16.69 10.38 -4.63
C GLN A 58 -16.84 11.89 -4.95
N SER A 59 -17.53 12.24 -6.04
CA SER A 59 -17.61 13.63 -6.54
C SER A 59 -16.23 14.25 -6.83
N ILE A 60 -15.30 13.45 -7.35
CA ILE A 60 -13.92 13.85 -7.68
C ILE A 60 -13.76 13.92 -9.20
N VAL A 61 -12.94 14.85 -9.69
CA VAL A 61 -12.62 14.98 -11.11
C VAL A 61 -11.67 13.86 -11.54
N PHE A 62 -12.02 13.13 -12.60
CA PHE A 62 -11.20 12.03 -13.14
C PHE A 62 -9.74 12.41 -13.40
N ASN A 63 -9.47 13.61 -13.94
CA ASN A 63 -8.11 14.07 -14.20
C ASN A 63 -7.31 14.43 -12.92
N ALA A 64 -8.01 14.66 -11.81
CA ALA A 64 -7.40 14.99 -10.52
C ALA A 64 -7.09 13.76 -9.66
N THR A 65 -7.46 12.56 -10.12
CA THR A 65 -7.20 11.29 -9.41
C THR A 65 -6.27 10.42 -10.24
N VAL A 66 -5.35 9.75 -9.56
CA VAL A 66 -4.50 8.71 -10.14
C VAL A 66 -4.83 7.40 -9.46
N PHE A 67 -4.96 6.35 -10.27
CA PHE A 67 -5.22 4.99 -9.80
C PHE A 67 -3.94 4.19 -9.89
N LEU A 68 -3.61 3.51 -8.80
CA LEU A 68 -2.39 2.74 -8.65
C LEU A 68 -2.74 1.29 -8.37
N PHE A 69 -2.04 0.38 -9.03
CA PHE A 69 -2.07 -1.05 -8.75
C PHE A 69 -0.64 -1.52 -8.50
N ASN A 70 -0.40 -2.13 -7.33
CA ASN A 70 0.96 -2.52 -6.90
C ASN A 70 2.00 -1.38 -7.01
N GLY A 71 1.57 -0.13 -6.82
CA GLY A 71 2.41 1.07 -6.96
C GLY A 71 2.63 1.56 -8.39
N ALA A 72 2.11 0.88 -9.41
CA ALA A 72 2.18 1.30 -10.81
C ALA A 72 0.90 2.02 -11.25
N HIS A 73 1.04 2.98 -12.16
CA HIS A 73 -0.10 3.72 -12.72
C HIS A 73 -0.95 2.82 -13.60
N VAL A 74 -2.25 2.77 -13.28
CA VAL A 74 -3.24 2.11 -14.10
C VAL A 74 -3.79 3.08 -15.13
N GLN A 75 -3.66 2.74 -16.40
CA GLN A 75 -4.24 3.50 -17.50
C GLN A 75 -5.70 3.09 -17.72
N ALA A 76 -6.54 4.04 -18.12
CA ALA A 76 -7.96 3.79 -18.33
C ALA A 76 -8.25 2.76 -19.45
N CYS A 77 -7.34 2.61 -20.41
CA CYS A 77 -7.44 1.65 -21.50
C CYS A 77 -7.05 0.22 -21.10
N GLN A 78 -6.31 0.06 -20.00
CA GLN A 78 -5.84 -1.26 -19.57
C GLN A 78 -6.99 -2.14 -19.08
N THR A 79 -6.79 -3.44 -19.23
CA THR A 79 -7.71 -4.46 -18.76
C THR A 79 -7.15 -5.18 -17.52
N PRO A 80 -8.01 -5.73 -16.66
CA PRO A 80 -7.54 -6.56 -15.55
C PRO A 80 -6.65 -7.74 -15.99
N ASP A 81 -6.88 -8.32 -17.17
CA ASP A 81 -6.03 -9.41 -17.69
C ASP A 81 -4.61 -8.95 -18.03
N GLU A 82 -4.45 -7.76 -18.62
CA GLU A 82 -3.12 -7.18 -18.91
C GLU A 82 -2.33 -6.89 -17.63
N LEU A 83 -3.04 -6.49 -16.57
CA LEU A 83 -2.46 -6.18 -15.26
C LEU A 83 -2.34 -7.42 -14.36
N GLN A 84 -2.74 -8.60 -14.84
CA GLN A 84 -2.75 -9.85 -14.09
C GLN A 84 -3.50 -9.75 -12.75
N MET A 85 -4.59 -8.99 -12.71
CA MET A 85 -5.39 -8.81 -11.51
C MET A 85 -6.19 -10.07 -11.17
N GLU A 86 -6.32 -10.37 -9.88
CA GLU A 86 -7.05 -11.51 -9.33
C GLU A 86 -8.29 -11.09 -8.53
N GLU A 87 -9.06 -12.10 -8.09
CA GLU A 87 -10.25 -11.88 -7.27
C GLU A 87 -9.87 -11.27 -5.91
N GLY A 88 -10.39 -10.08 -5.63
CA GLY A 88 -10.17 -9.40 -4.35
C GLY A 88 -8.97 -8.45 -4.34
N ASP A 89 -8.31 -8.24 -5.48
CA ASP A 89 -7.22 -7.28 -5.63
C ASP A 89 -7.66 -5.84 -5.38
N GLY A 90 -6.72 -5.05 -4.85
CA GLY A 90 -6.94 -3.65 -4.48
C GLY A 90 -6.16 -2.67 -5.34
N MET A 91 -6.85 -1.65 -5.83
CA MET A 91 -6.28 -0.44 -6.40
C MET A 91 -6.38 0.69 -5.39
N ASP A 92 -5.35 1.54 -5.35
CA ASP A 92 -5.36 2.74 -4.53
C ASP A 92 -5.69 3.94 -5.42
N ALA A 93 -6.69 4.72 -5.03
CA ALA A 93 -7.01 5.99 -5.65
C ALA A 93 -6.38 7.11 -4.82
N ILE A 94 -5.52 7.91 -5.45
CA ILE A 94 -4.88 9.05 -4.80
C ILE A 94 -5.14 10.33 -5.60
N PRO A 95 -5.31 11.48 -4.93
CA PRO A 95 -5.30 12.77 -5.62
C PRO A 95 -3.94 13.00 -6.30
N ARG A 96 -3.97 13.40 -7.57
CA ARG A 96 -2.77 13.71 -8.38
C ARG A 96 -1.84 14.71 -7.68
N ARG A 97 -2.40 15.70 -6.97
CA ARG A 97 -1.61 16.69 -6.22
C ARG A 97 -0.73 16.07 -5.13
N LEU A 98 -1.12 14.90 -4.61
CA LEU A 98 -0.40 14.18 -3.56
C LEU A 98 0.62 13.17 -4.13
N GLU A 99 0.54 12.87 -5.42
CA GLU A 99 1.45 11.93 -6.09
C GLU A 99 2.91 12.42 -6.10
N GLU A 100 3.12 13.70 -6.39
CA GLU A 100 4.46 14.31 -6.36
C GLU A 100 5.09 14.20 -4.98
N LEU A 101 4.31 14.48 -3.93
CA LEU A 101 4.78 14.38 -2.56
C LEU A 101 5.01 12.93 -2.14
N ARG A 102 4.19 11.99 -2.62
CA ARG A 102 4.35 10.56 -2.37
C ARG A 102 5.68 10.04 -2.90
N LEU A 103 6.05 10.35 -4.15
CA LEU A 103 7.32 9.92 -4.73
C LEU A 103 8.52 10.43 -3.91
N TYR A 104 8.44 11.67 -3.43
CA TYR A 104 9.46 12.25 -2.56
C TYR A 104 9.51 11.56 -1.19
N LEU A 105 8.35 11.29 -0.59
CA LEU A 105 8.26 10.57 0.68
C LEU A 105 8.77 9.12 0.54
N ASP A 106 8.46 8.41 -0.53
CA ASP A 106 8.92 7.04 -0.78
C ASP A 106 10.46 6.99 -0.85
N GLN A 107 11.09 7.97 -1.51
CA GLN A 107 12.55 8.13 -1.53
C GLN A 107 13.13 8.40 -0.13
N LEU A 108 12.52 9.32 0.63
CA LEU A 108 12.95 9.64 1.98
C LEU A 108 12.79 8.44 2.94
N ILE A 109 11.67 7.73 2.86
CA ILE A 109 11.38 6.54 3.66
C ILE A 109 12.41 5.46 3.34
N ALA A 110 12.69 5.21 2.06
CA ALA A 110 13.72 4.25 1.65
C ALA A 110 15.10 4.64 2.23
N GLY A 111 15.47 5.93 2.14
CA GLY A 111 16.71 6.45 2.73
C GLY A 111 16.75 6.26 4.25
N TYR A 112 15.66 6.56 4.95
CA TYR A 112 15.54 6.35 6.40
C TYR A 112 15.65 4.87 6.78
N LEU A 113 15.03 3.97 6.03
CA LEU A 113 15.12 2.52 6.27
C LEU A 113 16.56 2.01 6.13
N VAL A 114 17.28 2.44 5.09
CA VAL A 114 18.70 2.10 4.91
C VAL A 114 19.56 2.64 6.05
N LEU A 115 19.34 3.90 6.46
CA LEU A 115 20.04 4.50 7.60
C LEU A 115 19.71 3.78 8.92
N LYS A 116 18.45 3.41 9.13
CA LYS A 116 17.98 2.66 10.28
C LYS A 116 18.66 1.30 10.36
N GLU A 117 18.80 0.59 9.25
CA GLU A 117 19.55 -0.67 9.20
C GLU A 117 21.03 -0.50 9.55
N LYS A 118 21.68 0.55 9.02
CA LYS A 118 23.08 0.87 9.38
C LYS A 118 23.21 1.16 10.88
N LEU A 119 22.27 1.90 11.45
CA LEU A 119 22.26 2.22 12.88
C LEU A 119 22.02 0.98 13.75
N ILE A 120 21.15 0.06 13.31
CA ILE A 120 20.96 -1.22 14.00
C ILE A 120 22.25 -2.04 14.00
N LYS A 121 22.97 -2.10 12.88
CA LYS A 121 24.27 -2.80 12.80
C LYS A 121 25.29 -2.17 13.75
N LEU A 122 25.47 -0.85 13.66
CA LEU A 122 26.44 -0.14 14.49
C LEU A 122 26.13 -0.27 15.99
N ARG A 123 24.84 -0.30 16.36
CA ARG A 123 24.42 -0.56 17.74
C ARG A 123 24.80 -1.98 18.21
N LYS A 124 24.65 -2.99 17.34
CA LYS A 124 25.08 -4.37 17.65
C LYS A 124 26.59 -4.46 17.84
N ASP A 125 27.37 -3.84 16.94
CA ASP A 125 28.83 -3.83 17.02
C ASP A 125 29.32 -3.15 18.31
N ALA A 126 28.70 -2.03 18.68
CA ALA A 126 29.00 -1.32 19.93
C ALA A 126 28.68 -2.18 21.17
N GLU A 127 27.61 -2.98 21.11
CA GLU A 127 27.23 -3.87 22.21
C GLU A 127 28.17 -5.08 22.35
N GLU A 128 28.67 -5.59 21.23
CA GLU A 128 29.70 -6.64 21.21
C GLU A 128 31.02 -6.14 21.80
N LEU A 129 31.46 -4.95 21.39
CA LEU A 129 32.67 -4.32 21.93
C LEU A 129 32.57 -4.08 23.45
N ARG A 130 31.38 -3.69 23.95
CA ARG A 130 31.13 -3.53 25.40
C ARG A 130 31.26 -4.85 26.16
N LYS A 131 30.80 -5.97 25.58
CA LYS A 131 30.95 -7.31 26.18
C LYS A 131 32.42 -7.73 26.22
N GLU A 132 33.16 -7.49 25.14
CA GLU A 132 34.61 -7.76 25.04
C GLU A 132 35.38 -7.00 26.15
N LEU A 133 35.11 -5.70 26.29
CA LEU A 133 35.75 -4.84 27.29
C LEU A 133 35.49 -5.34 28.72
N THR A 134 34.26 -5.78 29.00
CA THR A 134 33.88 -6.33 30.31
C THR A 134 34.65 -7.62 30.62
N ARG A 135 34.79 -8.51 29.64
CA ARG A 135 35.58 -9.76 29.76
C ARG A 135 37.04 -9.46 30.05
N LEU A 136 37.66 -8.54 29.30
CA LEU A 136 39.05 -8.16 29.50
C LEU A 136 39.28 -7.55 30.89
N THR A 137 38.37 -6.68 31.33
CA THR A 137 38.43 -6.07 32.66
C THR A 137 38.37 -7.12 33.77
N GLN A 138 37.44 -8.09 33.67
CA GLN A 138 37.37 -9.20 34.63
C GLN A 138 38.63 -10.07 34.63
N LYS A 139 39.20 -10.35 33.44
CA LYS A 139 40.46 -11.11 33.32
C LYS A 139 41.61 -10.37 33.98
N GLN A 140 41.70 -9.05 33.79
CA GLN A 140 42.75 -8.23 34.37
C GLN A 140 42.67 -8.18 35.91
N ILE A 141 41.46 -8.04 36.46
CA ILE A 141 41.23 -8.11 37.92
C ILE A 141 41.65 -9.48 38.48
N ARG A 142 41.35 -10.58 37.78
CA ARG A 142 41.77 -11.92 38.21
C ARG A 142 43.29 -12.08 38.23
N LEU A 143 43.97 -11.62 37.17
CA LEU A 143 45.44 -11.66 37.10
C LEU A 143 46.10 -10.83 38.20
N GLN A 144 45.57 -9.63 38.49
CA GLN A 144 46.07 -8.78 39.58
C GLN A 144 45.91 -9.43 40.96
N LYS A 145 44.85 -10.22 41.19
CA LYS A 145 44.68 -10.97 42.44
C LYS A 145 45.69 -12.11 42.57
N ILE A 146 46.04 -12.78 41.47
CA ILE A 146 47.01 -13.89 41.46
C ILE A 146 48.43 -13.37 41.74
N GLN A 147 48.80 -12.19 41.22
CA GLN A 147 50.12 -11.60 41.45
C GLN A 147 50.35 -11.02 42.85
N ARG A 148 49.28 -10.88 43.65
CA ARG A 148 49.30 -10.23 44.97
C ARG A 148 49.24 -11.23 46.14
N ASN A 149 49.04 -12.52 45.84
CA ASN A 149 49.16 -13.66 46.75
C ASN A 149 50.46 -14.41 46.48
#